data_AF-M7A3T4-F1
#
_entry.id   AF-M7A3T4-F1
#
_cell.length_a   1.000
_cell.length_b   1.000
_cell.length_c   1.000
_cell.angle_alpha   90.00
_cell.angle_beta   90.00
_cell.angle_gamma   90.00
#
_symmetry.space_group_name_H-M   'P 1'
#
loop_
_entity.id
_entity.type
_entity.pdbx_description
1 polymer ?
#
loop_
_entity_poly.entity_id
_entity_poly.type
_entity_poly.pdbx_seq_one_letter_code
_entity_poly.pdbx_strand_id
1 'polypeptide(L)' 'MFTTNAHEYVSKMDSKIVLIDGAELTDLMIEYNVGVSTKQTYEIKKVDLEYFNED' A
#
# COMPACT_ATOMS: atom_id res chain seq x y z
N MET A 1 -5.92 -13.68 7.37
CA MET A 1 -4.76 -14.51 7.70
C MET A 1 -4.98 -15.96 7.33
N PHE A 2 -3.97 -16.58 6.71
CA PHE A 2 -3.94 -18.01 6.40
C PHE A 2 -3.56 -18.83 7.63
N THR A 3 -3.98 -20.09 7.65
CA THR A 3 -3.64 -21.03 8.72
C THR A 3 -2.18 -21.47 8.63
N THR A 4 -1.62 -21.99 9.73
CA THR A 4 -0.26 -22.57 9.74
C THR A 4 -0.11 -23.67 8.69
N ASN A 5 -1.11 -24.55 8.57
CA ASN A 5 -1.11 -25.63 7.59
C ASN A 5 -1.01 -25.13 6.14
N ALA A 6 -1.60 -23.98 5.82
CA ALA A 6 -1.50 -23.40 4.48
C ALA A 6 -0.07 -22.97 4.15
N HIS A 7 0.64 -22.37 5.12
CA HIS A 7 2.05 -21.99 4.95
C HIS A 7 2.95 -23.21 4.83
N GLU A 8 2.70 -24.25 5.64
CA GLU A 8 3.42 -25.52 5.56
C GLU A 8 3.18 -26.27 4.26
N TYR A 9 1.99 -26.16 3.69
CA TYR A 9 1.67 -26.79 2.41
C TYR A 9 2.43 -26.12 1.28
N VAL A 10 2.41 -24.77 1.22
CA VAL A 10 3.11 -23.99 0.20
C VAL A 10 4.63 -24.19 0.26
N SER A 11 5.21 -24.31 1.46
CA SER A 11 6.66 -24.51 1.62
C SER A 11 7.17 -25.86 1.13
N LYS A 12 6.27 -26.85 0.96
CA LYS A 12 6.60 -28.21 0.48
C LYS A 12 6.42 -28.39 -1.02
N MET A 13 5.93 -27.38 -1.74
CA MET A 13 5.71 -27.43 -3.17
C MET A 13 6.97 -26.99 -3.94
N ASP A 14 7.23 -27.63 -5.08
CA ASP A 14 8.31 -27.21 -5.99
C ASP A 14 8.01 -25.85 -6.67
N SER A 15 6.73 -25.47 -6.74
CA SER A 15 6.29 -24.19 -7.28
C SER A 15 6.39 -23.08 -6.24
N LYS A 16 6.93 -21.93 -6.66
CA LYS A 16 7.01 -20.73 -5.80
C LYS A 16 5.64 -20.05 -5.71
N ILE A 17 4.82 -20.51 -4.77
CA ILE A 17 3.54 -19.89 -4.41
C ILE A 17 3.78 -18.94 -3.24
N VAL A 18 3.17 -17.75 -3.28
CA VAL A 18 3.18 -16.78 -2.19
C VAL A 18 1.74 -16.61 -1.69
N LEU A 19 1.55 -16.72 -0.38
CA LEU A 19 0.28 -16.46 0.28
C LEU A 19 0.20 -14.96 0.59
N ILE A 20 -0.82 -14.29 0.06
CA ILE A 20 -1.09 -12.86 0.32
C ILE A 20 -2.51 -12.77 0.85
N ASP A 21 -2.68 -12.24 2.06
CA ASP A 21 -4.02 -12.08 2.62
C ASP A 21 -4.66 -10.76 2.20
N GLY A 22 -5.94 -10.55 2.55
CA GLY A 22 -6.69 -9.40 2.06
C GLY A 22 -6.13 -8.05 2.50
N ALA A 23 -5.53 -7.95 3.68
CA ALA A 23 -4.94 -6.71 4.17
C ALA A 23 -3.66 -6.41 3.39
N GLU A 24 -2.75 -7.38 3.31
CA GLU A 24 -1.51 -7.27 2.55
C GLU A 24 -1.78 -6.98 1.06
N LEU A 25 -2.78 -7.66 0.47
CA LEU A 25 -3.18 -7.41 -0.91
C LEU A 25 -3.66 -5.97 -1.10
N THR A 26 -4.46 -5.45 -0.16
CA THR A 26 -4.98 -4.08 -0.23
C THR A 26 -3.85 -3.06 -0.14
N ASP A 27 -2.89 -3.27 0.75
CA ASP A 27 -1.72 -2.39 0.88
C ASP A 27 -0.89 -2.39 -0.41
N LEU A 28 -0.65 -3.57 -1.00
CA LEU A 28 0.05 -3.69 -2.29
C LEU A 28 -0.73 -3.03 -3.44
N MET A 29 -2.05 -3.17 -3.46
CA MET A 29 -2.90 -2.50 -4.45
C MET A 29 -2.78 -0.97 -4.37
N ILE A 30 -2.73 -0.42 -3.16
CA ILE A 30 -2.57 1.03 -2.94
C ILE A 30 -1.15 1.48 -3.33
N GLU A 31 -0.12 0.79 -2.83
CA GLU A 31 1.29 1.13 -3.07
C GLU A 31 1.62 1.14 -4.57
N TYR A 32 1.19 0.10 -5.30
CA TYR A 32 1.48 -0.05 -6.73
C TYR A 32 0.37 0.50 -7.64
N ASN A 33 -0.66 1.15 -7.09
CA ASN A 33 -1.80 1.70 -7.83
C ASN A 33 -2.51 0.66 -8.73
N VAL A 34 -2.63 -0.59 -8.26
CA VAL A 34 -3.27 -1.68 -8.99
C VAL A 34 -4.72 -1.82 -8.55
N GLY A 35 -5.66 -1.74 -9.50
CA GLY A 35 -7.09 -1.96 -9.22
C GLY A 35 -7.74 -0.86 -8.36
N VAL A 36 -7.06 0.26 -8.17
CA VAL A 36 -7.54 1.44 -7.45
C VAL A 36 -7.48 2.67 -8.35
N SER A 37 -8.22 3.72 -7.98
CA SER A 37 -8.21 5.01 -8.66
C SER A 37 -8.24 6.13 -7.64
N THR A 38 -7.48 7.20 -7.87
CA THR A 38 -7.52 8.40 -7.02
C THR A 38 -8.92 8.98 -7.01
N LYS A 39 -9.56 8.97 -5.83
CA LYS A 39 -10.90 9.56 -5.66
C LYS A 39 -10.85 11.06 -5.48
N GLN A 40 -9.89 11.56 -4.69
CA GLN A 40 -9.73 12.98 -4.38
C GLN A 40 -8.30 13.25 -3.92
N THR A 41 -7.76 14.40 -4.30
CA THR A 41 -6.44 14.89 -3.85
C THR A 41 -6.65 16.10 -2.96
N TYR A 42 -5.96 16.15 -1.82
CA TYR A 42 -5.93 17.30 -0.94
C TYR A 42 -4.51 17.87 -0.87
N GLU A 43 -4.37 19.16 -1.10
CA GLU A 43 -3.12 19.88 -0.92
C GLU A 43 -3.14 20.62 0.40
N ILE A 44 -2.12 20.39 1.23
CA ILE A 44 -1.90 21.17 2.45
C ILE A 44 -0.90 22.27 2.10
N LYS A 45 -1.36 23.53 2.12
CA LYS A 45 -0.52 24.71 1.86
C LYS A 45 -0.19 25.39 3.17
N LYS A 46 1.09 25.70 3.37
CA LYS A 46 1.54 26.55 4.46
C LYS A 46 1.72 27.96 3.90
N VAL A 47 1.29 28.97 4.66
CA VAL A 47 1.57 30.36 4.34
C VAL A 47 3.07 30.59 4.49
N ASP A 48 3.71 31.03 3.42
CA ASP A 48 5.10 31.47 3.42
C ASP A 48 5.15 32.92 3.89
N LEU A 49 5.53 33.13 5.15
CA LEU A 49 5.62 34.47 5.73
C LEU A 49 6.83 35.25 5.22
N GLU A 50 7.87 34.58 4.72
CA GLU A 50 9.06 35.25 4.17
C GLU A 50 8.73 35.93 2.85
N TYR A 51 7.85 35.34 2.04
CA TYR A 51 7.30 35.99 0.85
C TYR A 51 6.55 37.29 1.16
N PHE A 52 5.88 37.39 2.32
CA PHE A 52 5.09 38.55 2.71
C PHE A 52 5.84 39.52 3.64
N ASN A 53 7.08 39.22 4.01
CA ASN A 53 7.96 40.17 4.72
C ASN A 53 8.62 41.08 3.67
N GLU A 54 7.87 42.04 3.15
CA GLU A 54 8.43 43.22 2.49
C GLU A 54 8.76 44.25 3.58
N ASP A 55 10.05 44.54 3.77
CA ASP A 55 10.51 45.74 4.48
C ASP A 55 10.08 47.01 3.73
#